data_AF-A0A661S1J9-F1
#
_entry.id   AF-A0A661S1J9-F1
#
_cell.length_a   1.000
_cell.length_b   1.000
_cell.length_c   1.000
_cell.angle_alpha   90.00
_cell.angle_beta   90.00
_cell.angle_gamma   90.00
#
_symmetry.space_group_name_H-M   'P 1'
#
loop_
_entity.id
_entity.type
_entity.pdbx_description
1 polymer ?
#
loop_
_entity_poly.entity_id
_entity_poly.type
_entity_poly.pdbx_seq_one_letter_code
_entity_poly.pdbx_strand_id
1 'polypeptide(L)' 'MRIFLATCGSRGDVQPMLALSLALQASGHDVMLAGPPEKESWAKELGCPYT' A
#
# COMPACT_ATOMS: atom_id res chain seq x y z
N MET A 1 13.69 4.88 5.93
CA MET A 1 13.95 5.39 4.56
C MET A 1 12.63 5.84 3.94
N ARG A 2 12.63 6.67 2.89
CA ARG A 2 11.42 6.98 2.11
C ARG A 2 11.26 5.98 0.97
N ILE A 3 10.12 5.30 0.89
CA ILE A 3 9.83 4.24 -0.08
C ILE A 3 8.52 4.55 -0.78
N PHE A 4 8.53 4.52 -2.11
CA PHE A 4 7.32 4.60 -2.92
C PHE A 4 7.10 3.25 -3.60
N LEU A 5 5.93 2.66 -3.38
CA LEU A 5 5.50 1.43 -4.03
C LEU A 5 4.41 1.79 -5.04
N ALA A 6 4.39 1.10 -6.18
CA ALA A 6 3.34 1.23 -7.16
C ALA A 6 2.82 -0.16 -7.51
N THR A 7 1.51 -0.30 -7.60
CA THR A 7 0.85 -1.52 -8.04
C THR A 7 -0.30 -1.18 -8.98
N CYS A 8 -0.68 -2.13 -9.82
CA CYS A 8 -1.83 -2.02 -10.69
C CYS A 8 -2.52 -3.38 -10.81
N GLY A 9 -3.77 -3.37 -11.26
CA GLY A 9 -4.52 -4.59 -11.51
C GLY A 9 -5.52 -4.94 -10.42
N SER A 10 -5.64 -6.23 -10.15
CA SER A 10 -6.75 -6.82 -9.43
C SER A 10 -6.50 -6.90 -7.92
N ARG A 11 -7.41 -7.56 -7.20
CA ARG A 11 -7.23 -7.87 -5.78
C ARG A 11 -5.91 -8.61 -5.50
N GLY A 12 -5.55 -9.56 -6.38
CA GLY A 12 -4.35 -10.38 -6.20
C GLY A 12 -3.06 -9.58 -6.31
N ASP A 13 -3.09 -8.47 -7.03
CA ASP A 13 -1.93 -7.58 -7.24
C ASP A 13 -1.83 -6.52 -6.14
N VAL A 14 -2.97 -6.05 -5.62
CA VAL A 14 -3.02 -4.94 -4.64
C VAL A 14 -2.87 -5.41 -3.20
N GLN A 15 -3.50 -6.51 -2.80
CA GLN A 15 -3.46 -6.97 -1.40
C GLN A 15 -2.05 -7.33 -0.90
N PRO A 16 -1.20 -8.03 -1.68
CA PRO A 16 0.18 -8.28 -1.25
C PRO A 16 0.99 -7.00 -1.10
N MET A 17 0.71 -5.98 -1.93
CA MET A 17 1.40 -4.70 -1.87
C MET A 17 0.97 -3.86 -0.67
N LEU A 18 -0.30 -3.95 -0.25
CA LEU A 18 -0.76 -3.40 1.02
C LEU A 18 -0.03 -4.05 2.20
N ALA A 19 0.04 -5.39 2.23
CA ALA A 19 0.74 -6.12 3.28
C ALA A 19 2.23 -5.74 3.36
N LEU A 20 2.89 -5.62 2.21
CA LEU A 20 4.29 -5.17 2.14
C LEU A 20 4.46 -3.73 2.63
N SER A 21 3.57 -2.82 2.22
CA SER A 21 3.60 -1.42 2.66
C SER A 21 3.54 -1.30 4.19
N LEU A 22 2.60 -2.02 4.81
CA LEU A 22 2.45 -2.05 6.27
C LEU A 22 3.67 -2.65 6.97
N ALA A 23 4.26 -3.72 6.43
CA ALA A 23 5.46 -4.34 7.00
C ALA A 23 6.68 -3.39 6.95
N LEU A 24 6.82 -2.62 5.87
CA LEU A 24 7.86 -1.60 5.74
C LEU A 24 7.62 -0.44 6.72
N GLN A 25 6.38 0.00 6.89
CA GLN A 25 6.03 1.00 7.91
C GLN A 25 6.36 0.50 9.32
N ALA A 26 5.98 -0.74 9.66
CA ALA A 26 6.29 -1.34 10.95
C ALA A 26 7.80 -1.46 11.22
N SER A 27 8.61 -1.53 10.15
CA SER A 27 10.07 -1.54 10.21
C SER A 27 10.68 -0.12 10.31
N GLY A 28 9.87 0.93 10.43
CA GLY A 28 10.30 2.33 10.61
C GLY A 28 10.57 3.09 9.31
N HIS A 29 10.04 2.63 8.17
CA HIS A 29 10.13 3.35 6.90
C HIS A 29 8.93 4.29 6.69
N ASP A 30 9.17 5.38 5.96
CA ASP A 30 8.15 6.29 5.46
C ASP A 30 7.71 5.78 4.09
N VAL A 31 6.46 5.32 3.98
CA VAL A 31 5.99 4.54 2.83
C VAL A 31 4.71 5.15 2.26
N MET A 32 4.65 5.25 0.93
CA MET A 32 3.44 5.57 0.17
C MET A 32 3.21 4.47 -0.87
N LEU A 33 1.98 3.95 -0.94
CA LEU A 33 1.57 2.99 -1.97
C LEU A 33 0.67 3.68 -2.99
N ALA A 34 1.03 3.66 -4.27
CA ALA A 34 0.15 4.08 -5.35
C ALA A 34 -0.55 2.88 -6.00
N GLY A 35 -1.84 3.02 -6.33
CA GLY A 35 -2.53 2.01 -7.13
C GLY A 35 -3.95 2.37 -7.57
N PRO A 36 -4.76 1.38 -7.99
CA PRO A 36 -6.08 1.64 -8.54
C PRO A 36 -7.02 2.33 -7.51
N PRO A 37 -7.67 3.46 -7.87
CA PRO A 37 -8.45 4.27 -6.94
C PRO A 37 -9.62 3.50 -6.31
N GLU A 38 -10.19 2.52 -7.03
CA GLU A 38 -11.25 1.66 -6.50
C GLU A 38 -10.81 0.77 -5.33
N LYS A 39 -9.51 0.68 -5.03
CA LYS A 39 -8.94 -0.12 -3.91
C LYS A 39 -8.53 0.71 -2.71
N GLU A 40 -8.64 2.04 -2.77
CA GLU A 40 -8.27 2.95 -1.67
C GLU A 40 -8.99 2.60 -0.35
N SER A 41 -10.23 2.12 -0.44
CA SER A 41 -11.02 1.68 0.73
C SER A 41 -10.29 0.62 1.58
N TRP A 42 -9.64 -0.36 0.95
CA TRP A 42 -8.87 -1.39 1.66
C TRP A 42 -7.66 -0.80 2.38
N ALA A 43 -6.97 0.14 1.72
CA ALA A 43 -5.83 0.81 2.32
C ALA A 43 -6.25 1.64 3.55
N LYS A 44 -7.38 2.34 3.44
CA LYS A 44 -7.96 3.13 4.54
C LYS A 44 -8.33 2.26 5.74
N GLU A 45 -8.97 1.12 5.51
CA GLU A 45 -9.31 0.15 6.58
C GLU A 45 -8.07 -0.39 7.31
N LEU A 46 -6.96 -0.53 6.59
CA LEU A 46 -5.69 -1.04 7.12
C LEU A 46 -4.76 0.07 7.66
N GLY A 47 -5.11 1.34 7.50
CA GLY A 47 -4.24 2.47 7.85
C GLY A 47 -3.01 2.62 6.96
N CYS A 48 -3.02 2.06 5.74
CA CYS A 48 -1.93 2.19 4.76
C CYS A 48 -2.07 3.51 3.99
N PRO A 49 -1.04 4.38 3.96
CA PRO A 49 -1.00 5.54 3.07
C PRO A 49 -1.10 5.09 1.61
N TYR A 50 -2.04 5.69 0.88
CA TYR A 50 -2.40 5.28 -0.48
C TYR A 50 -2.70 6.48 -1.39
N THR A 51 -2.36 6.38 -2.67
CA THR A 51 -2.68 7.39 -3.71
C THR A 51 -3.00 6.79 -5.07
#